data_AF-A0A965HYS7-F1
#
_entry.id   AF-A0A965HYS7-F1
#
_cell.length_a   1.000
_cell.length_b   1.000
_cell.length_c   1.000
_cell.angle_alpha   90.00
_cell.angle_beta   90.00
_cell.angle_gamma   90.00
#
_symmetry.space_group_name_H-M   'P 1'
#
loop_
_entity.id
_entity.type
_entity.pdbx_description
1 polymer ?
#
loop_
_entity_poly.entity_id
_entity_poly.type
_entity_poly.pdbx_seq_one_letter_code
_entity_poly.pdbx_strand_id
1 'polypeptide(L)'
;QISQLSGGQQQRVFIARSLAQQADIYLMDEPFVGVDAATEDAILKLLRDMKNEGKTVVIVHHDLQTANEYFDWIVLLNTRLVAAGPKEQVFTKELLQEAYGGRLTVLSKLGDLISDTEFPLREPDFKEDQPQG
;
A
#
# COMPACT_ATOMS: atom_id res chain seq x y z
N GLN A 1 -16.78 18.23 -19.62
CA GLN A 1 -17.77 17.52 -18.78
C GLN A 1 -17.11 16.27 -18.21
N ILE A 2 -16.55 16.33 -16.99
CA ILE A 2 -15.95 15.17 -16.28
C ILE A 2 -16.58 15.03 -14.87
N SER A 3 -17.47 15.96 -14.46
CA SER A 3 -17.97 16.08 -13.08
C SER A 3 -19.12 15.12 -12.72
N GLN A 4 -19.34 14.03 -13.47
CA GLN A 4 -20.38 13.01 -13.17
C GLN A 4 -19.82 11.60 -12.92
N LEU A 5 -18.49 11.42 -13.02
CA LEU A 5 -17.86 10.13 -12.75
C LEU A 5 -17.64 9.98 -11.24
N SER A 6 -17.94 8.80 -10.69
CA SER A 6 -17.53 8.45 -9.32
C SER A 6 -16.00 8.49 -9.19
N GLY A 7 -15.47 8.60 -7.97
CA GLY A 7 -14.01 8.64 -7.74
C GLY A 7 -13.26 7.52 -8.48
N GLY A 8 -13.76 6.28 -8.40
CA GLY A 8 -13.18 5.15 -9.13
C GLY A 8 -13.30 5.24 -10.67
N GLN A 9 -14.34 5.89 -11.20
CA GLN A 9 -14.42 6.13 -12.65
C GLN A 9 -13.47 7.23 -13.12
N GLN A 10 -13.26 8.29 -12.33
CA GLN A 10 -12.24 9.30 -12.63
C GLN A 10 -10.84 8.68 -12.62
N GLN A 11 -10.55 7.81 -11.64
CA GLN A 11 -9.29 7.07 -11.55
C GLN A 11 -9.05 6.20 -12.80
N ARG A 12 -10.06 5.42 -13.21
CA ARG A 12 -9.95 4.57 -14.41
C ARG A 12 -9.71 5.36 -15.69
N VAL A 13 -10.39 6.51 -15.86
CA VAL A 13 -10.16 7.39 -17.01
C VAL A 13 -8.75 7.99 -16.98
N PHE A 14 -8.24 8.36 -15.80
CA PHE A 14 -6.89 8.87 -15.64
C PHE A 14 -5.82 7.83 -16.01
N ILE A 15 -5.98 6.59 -15.54
CA ILE A 15 -5.08 5.49 -15.86
C ILE A 15 -5.15 5.15 -17.36
N ALA A 16 -6.35 5.01 -17.93
CA ALA A 16 -6.53 4.75 -19.35
C ALA A 16 -5.90 5.83 -20.23
N ARG A 17 -6.06 7.11 -19.84
CA ARG A 17 -5.42 8.25 -20.53
C ARG A 17 -3.91 8.18 -20.45
N SER A 18 -3.36 7.78 -19.30
CA SER A 18 -1.91 7.63 -19.12
C SER A 18 -1.39 6.53 -20.04
N LEU A 19 -2.01 5.34 -20.05
CA LEU A 19 -1.63 4.24 -20.94
C LEU A 19 -1.63 4.63 -22.43
N ALA A 20 -2.64 5.38 -22.86
CA ALA A 20 -2.77 5.82 -24.25
C ALA A 20 -1.61 6.73 -24.73
N GLN A 21 -0.87 7.36 -23.81
CA GLN A 21 0.26 8.24 -24.15
C GLN A 21 1.52 7.49 -24.57
N GLN A 22 1.59 6.17 -24.35
CA GLN A 22 2.76 5.32 -24.68
C GLN A 22 4.11 5.88 -24.18
N ALA A 23 4.11 6.65 -23.09
CA ALA A 23 5.29 7.26 -22.52
C ALA A 23 6.31 6.20 -22.06
N ASP A 24 7.58 6.57 -21.93
CA ASP A 24 8.61 5.69 -21.37
C ASP A 24 8.69 5.77 -19.84
N ILE A 25 8.22 6.88 -19.27
CA ILE A 25 8.20 7.15 -17.84
C ILE A 25 6.81 7.62 -17.42
N TYR A 26 6.28 6.99 -16.38
CA TYR A 26 4.99 7.29 -15.78
C TYR A 26 5.18 7.76 -14.34
N LEU A 27 4.62 8.92 -14.01
CA LEU A 27 4.60 9.46 -12.66
C LEU A 27 3.15 9.46 -12.16
N MET A 28 2.88 8.80 -11.05
CA MET A 28 1.53 8.71 -10.48
C MET A 28 1.55 9.13 -9.01
N ASP A 29 0.61 10.00 -8.65
CA ASP A 29 0.43 10.47 -7.28
C ASP A 29 -0.75 9.72 -6.65
N GLU A 30 -0.46 8.87 -5.66
CA GLU A 30 -1.42 8.07 -4.90
C GLU A 30 -2.50 7.34 -5.74
N PRO A 31 -2.13 6.47 -6.70
CA PRO A 31 -3.06 5.87 -7.65
C PRO A 31 -4.04 4.85 -7.03
N PHE A 32 -3.86 4.48 -5.76
CA PHE A 32 -4.69 3.52 -5.04
C PHE A 32 -5.69 4.16 -4.08
N VAL A 33 -5.67 5.49 -3.91
CA VAL A 33 -6.55 6.13 -2.93
C VAL A 33 -8.01 6.07 -3.39
N GLY A 34 -8.88 5.58 -2.50
CA GLY A 34 -10.32 5.55 -2.72
C GLY A 34 -10.81 4.49 -3.71
N VAL A 35 -9.96 3.51 -4.06
CA VAL A 35 -10.38 2.34 -4.85
C VAL A 35 -10.60 1.12 -3.94
N ASP A 36 -11.47 0.20 -4.38
CA ASP A 36 -11.65 -1.09 -3.72
C ASP A 36 -10.48 -2.06 -4.04
N ALA A 37 -10.34 -3.12 -3.23
CA ALA A 37 -9.25 -4.09 -3.36
C ALA A 37 -9.19 -4.76 -4.74
N ALA A 38 -10.33 -5.05 -5.37
CA ALA A 38 -10.36 -5.65 -6.70
C ALA A 38 -9.83 -4.69 -7.77
N THR A 39 -10.15 -3.40 -7.63
CA THR A 39 -9.65 -2.34 -8.50
C THR A 39 -8.16 -2.10 -8.25
N GLU A 40 -7.71 -2.11 -7.00
CA GLU A 40 -6.29 -2.01 -6.63
C GLU A 40 -5.45 -3.12 -7.28
N ASP A 41 -5.88 -4.38 -7.17
CA ASP A 41 -5.23 -5.52 -7.82
C ASP A 41 -5.15 -5.36 -9.35
N ALA A 42 -6.21 -4.83 -9.97
CA ALA A 42 -6.22 -4.58 -11.41
C ALA A 42 -5.21 -3.51 -11.81
N ILE A 43 -5.06 -2.45 -11.00
CA ILE A 43 -4.07 -1.40 -11.21
C ILE A 43 -2.67 -1.98 -11.02
N LEU A 44 -2.41 -2.75 -9.97
CA LEU A 44 -1.11 -3.38 -9.74
C LEU A 44 -0.69 -4.30 -10.87
N LYS A 45 -1.61 -5.11 -11.39
CA LYS A 45 -1.36 -5.96 -12.55
C LYS A 45 -0.95 -5.13 -13.76
N LEU A 46 -1.68 -4.06 -14.06
CA LEU A 46 -1.37 -3.16 -15.15
C LEU A 46 0.04 -2.55 -15.01
N LEU A 47 0.38 -2.07 -13.82
CA LEU A 47 1.70 -1.49 -13.55
C LEU A 47 2.84 -2.50 -13.75
N ARG A 48 2.61 -3.76 -13.37
CA ARG A 48 3.55 -4.86 -13.62
C ARG A 48 3.70 -5.15 -15.11
N ASP A 49 2.60 -5.16 -15.86
CA ASP A 49 2.63 -5.36 -17.31
C ASP A 49 3.41 -4.24 -18.00
N MET A 50 3.18 -2.98 -17.63
CA MET A 50 3.96 -1.83 -18.12
C MET A 50 5.45 -1.96 -17.83
N LYS A 51 5.82 -2.38 -16.62
CA LYS A 51 7.22 -2.65 -16.26
C LYS A 51 7.82 -3.73 -17.16
N ASN A 52 7.08 -4.81 -17.42
CA ASN A 52 7.53 -5.91 -18.29
C ASN A 52 7.71 -5.48 -19.75
N GLU A 53 6.98 -4.46 -20.19
CA GLU A 53 7.14 -3.79 -21.49
C GLU A 53 8.36 -2.83 -21.53
N GLY A 54 9.12 -2.72 -20.44
CA GLY A 54 10.30 -1.86 -20.34
C GLY A 54 9.99 -0.42 -19.94
N LYS A 55 8.76 -0.13 -19.49
CA LYS A 55 8.38 1.20 -19.00
C LYS A 55 8.85 1.42 -17.56
N THR A 56 9.19 2.66 -17.23
CA THR A 56 9.51 3.05 -15.86
C THR A 56 8.28 3.68 -15.21
N VAL A 57 7.90 3.19 -14.04
CA VAL A 57 6.75 3.72 -13.27
C VAL A 57 7.27 4.19 -11.91
N VAL A 58 6.99 5.44 -11.58
CA VAL A 58 7.26 6.03 -10.27
C VAL A 58 5.93 6.39 -9.62
N ILE A 59 5.71 5.86 -8.43
CA ILE A 59 4.48 6.04 -7.67
C ILE A 59 4.79 6.68 -6.33
N VAL A 60 4.03 7.72 -5.99
CA VAL A 60 3.96 8.24 -4.62
C VAL A 60 2.98 7.37 -3.85
N HIS A 61 3.45 6.77 -2.76
CA HIS A 61 2.65 5.89 -1.91
C HIS A 61 3.01 6.09 -0.44
N HIS A 62 2.02 6.09 0.44
CA HIS A 62 2.20 6.36 1.87
C HIS A 62 2.00 5.14 2.78
N ASP A 63 1.36 4.08 2.29
CA ASP A 63 1.17 2.84 3.06
C ASP A 63 2.39 1.92 2.90
N LEU A 64 3.05 1.66 4.03
CA LEU A 64 4.27 0.88 4.10
C LEU A 64 4.04 -0.61 3.84
N GLN A 65 2.91 -1.16 4.29
CA GLN A 65 2.67 -2.59 4.15
C GLN A 65 2.53 -2.97 2.68
N THR A 66 1.69 -2.23 1.97
CA THR A 66 1.49 -2.37 0.53
C THR A 66 2.72 -1.95 -0.28
N ALA A 67 3.46 -0.91 0.14
CA ALA A 67 4.72 -0.54 -0.52
C ALA A 67 5.73 -1.69 -0.59
N ASN A 68 5.87 -2.45 0.51
CA ASN A 68 6.79 -3.59 0.59
C ASN A 68 6.37 -4.76 -0.32
N GLU A 69 5.07 -4.95 -0.48
CA GLU A 69 4.49 -6.00 -1.31
C GLU A 69 4.58 -5.67 -2.81
N TYR A 70 4.39 -4.40 -3.18
CA TYR A 70 4.10 -4.03 -4.57
C TYR A 70 5.32 -3.58 -5.36
N PHE A 71 6.30 -2.93 -4.72
CA PHE A 71 7.38 -2.24 -5.42
C PHE A 71 8.72 -2.92 -5.24
N ASP A 72 9.53 -2.95 -6.32
CA ASP A 72 10.88 -3.51 -6.29
C ASP A 72 11.93 -2.51 -5.80
N TRP A 73 11.67 -1.21 -5.98
CA TRP A 73 12.57 -0.12 -5.64
C TRP A 73 11.84 0.90 -4.78
N ILE A 74 12.49 1.37 -3.72
CA ILE A 74 11.90 2.29 -2.75
C ILE A 74 12.76 3.55 -2.65
N VAL A 75 12.09 4.69 -2.56
CA VAL A 75 12.70 5.99 -2.23
C VAL A 75 12.01 6.52 -0.98
N LEU A 76 12.76 6.62 0.12
CA LEU A 76 12.28 7.16 1.39
C LEU A 76 12.61 8.65 1.47
N LEU A 77 11.58 9.47 1.71
CA LEU A 77 11.69 10.93 1.79
C LEU A 77 11.12 11.42 3.12
N ASN A 78 11.87 12.30 3.80
CA ASN A 78 11.41 13.06 4.97
C ASN A 78 12.06 14.44 4.96
N THR A 79 11.44 15.41 4.26
CA THR A 79 12.00 16.75 3.95
C THR A 79 13.33 16.75 3.18
N ARG A 80 14.04 15.63 3.17
CA ARG A 80 15.25 15.27 2.44
C ARG A 80 15.19 13.79 2.06
N LEU A 81 16.05 13.39 1.14
CA LEU A 81 16.29 11.98 0.85
C LEU A 81 16.84 11.27 2.10
N VAL A 82 16.17 10.22 2.52
CA VAL A 82 16.63 9.31 3.60
C VAL A 82 17.38 8.14 2.98
N ALA A 83 16.77 7.45 2.00
CA ALA A 83 17.40 6.34 1.29
C ALA A 83 16.71 6.09 -0.06
N ALA A 84 17.44 5.51 -1.01
CA ALA A 84 16.91 5.05 -2.30
C ALA A 84 17.66 3.80 -2.76
N GLY A 85 16.94 2.80 -3.26
CA GLY A 85 17.53 1.51 -3.63
C GLY A 85 16.50 0.39 -3.77
N PRO A 86 16.96 -0.84 -4.09
CA PRO A 86 16.14 -2.04 -4.03
C PRO A 86 15.45 -2.15 -2.67
N LYS A 87 14.20 -2.62 -2.68
CA LYS A 87 13.38 -2.70 -1.46
C LYS A 87 14.09 -3.44 -0.33
N GLU A 88 14.84 -4.51 -0.64
CA GLU A 88 15.53 -5.33 0.36
C GLU A 88 16.62 -4.56 1.12
N GLN A 89 17.15 -3.48 0.53
CA GLN A 89 18.20 -2.66 1.14
C GLN A 89 17.63 -1.43 1.86
N VAL A 90 16.48 -0.93 1.40
CA VAL A 90 15.89 0.32 1.89
C VAL A 90 14.80 0.10 2.94
N PHE A 91 14.08 -1.02 2.86
CA PHE A 91 12.94 -1.33 3.73
C PHE A 91 13.40 -1.90 5.09
N THR A 92 14.29 -1.18 5.78
CA THR A 92 14.81 -1.54 7.10
C THR A 92 14.13 -0.73 8.20
N LYS A 93 14.07 -1.28 9.40
CA LYS A 93 13.42 -0.64 10.56
C LYS A 93 14.01 0.74 10.83
N GLU A 94 15.33 0.86 10.74
CA GLU A 94 16.09 2.08 11.03
C GLU A 94 15.74 3.19 10.03
N LEU A 95 15.77 2.88 8.72
CA LEU A 95 15.47 3.85 7.66
C LEU A 95 13.99 4.27 7.66
N LEU A 96 13.08 3.33 7.94
CA LEU A 96 11.65 3.63 8.08
C LEU A 96 11.38 4.53 9.30
N GLN A 97 12.06 4.30 10.42
CA GLN A 97 11.97 5.18 11.59
C GLN A 97 12.51 6.58 11.30
N GLU A 98 13.62 6.71 10.57
CA GLU A 98 14.16 8.00 10.16
C GLU A 98 13.21 8.75 9.20
N ALA A 99 12.56 8.04 8.28
CA ALA A 99 11.66 8.62 7.30
C ALA A 99 10.29 9.01 7.88
N TYR A 100 9.68 8.18 8.73
CA TYR A 100 8.31 8.38 9.21
C TYR A 100 8.22 8.85 10.67
N GLY A 101 9.33 8.83 11.41
CA GLY A 101 9.39 9.26 12.82
C GLY A 101 8.44 8.48 13.73
N GLY A 102 8.00 9.13 14.81
CA GLY A 102 7.17 8.57 15.89
C GLY A 102 5.79 8.00 15.49
N ARG A 103 5.36 8.14 14.23
CA ARG A 103 4.13 7.48 13.71
C ARG A 103 4.33 5.97 13.55
N LEU A 104 5.53 5.54 13.18
CA LEU A 104 5.87 4.11 13.18
C LEU A 104 5.83 3.56 14.61
N THR A 105 6.22 4.36 15.61
CA THR A 105 6.18 3.97 17.02
C THR A 105 4.75 3.74 17.53
N VAL A 106 3.73 4.41 16.99
CA VAL A 106 2.33 4.16 17.41
C VAL A 106 1.80 2.86 16.78
N LEU A 107 2.05 2.62 15.49
CA LEU A 107 1.63 1.39 14.81
C LEU A 107 2.44 0.17 15.27
N SER A 108 3.75 0.33 15.50
CA SER A 108 4.60 -0.72 16.05
C SER A 108 4.28 -0.99 17.52
N LYS A 109 4.05 0.04 18.36
CA LYS A 109 3.60 -0.18 19.75
C LYS A 109 2.23 -0.83 19.81
N LEU A 110 1.32 -0.58 18.86
CA LEU A 110 0.05 -1.30 18.77
C LEU A 110 0.27 -2.76 18.36
N GLY A 111 1.13 -3.03 17.37
CA GLY A 111 1.50 -4.40 16.98
C GLY A 111 2.20 -5.16 18.10
N ASP A 112 3.10 -4.51 18.83
CA ASP A 112 3.81 -5.06 19.99
C ASP A 112 2.83 -5.24 21.18
N LEU A 113 1.90 -4.30 21.44
CA LEU A 113 0.86 -4.48 22.47
C LEU A 113 -0.04 -5.68 22.16
N ILE A 114 -0.46 -5.85 20.90
CA ILE A 114 -1.32 -6.95 20.45
C ILE A 114 -0.54 -8.28 20.43
N SER A 115 0.79 -8.24 20.31
CA SER A 115 1.65 -9.43 20.36
C SER A 115 2.03 -9.82 21.79
N ASP A 116 2.21 -8.84 22.69
CA ASP A 116 2.50 -9.06 24.13
C ASP A 116 1.23 -9.33 24.96
N THR A 117 0.06 -8.88 24.50
CA THR A 117 -1.20 -9.38 25.01
C THR A 117 -1.65 -10.53 24.13
N GLU A 118 -1.44 -11.77 24.58
CA GLU A 118 -2.27 -12.90 24.14
C GLU A 118 -3.73 -12.50 24.37
N PHE A 119 -4.35 -11.82 23.39
CA PHE A 119 -5.79 -11.69 23.35
C PHE A 119 -6.30 -13.12 23.22
N PRO A 120 -7.04 -13.65 24.20
CA PRO A 120 -7.57 -14.99 24.11
C PRO A 120 -8.59 -15.00 22.97
N LEU A 121 -8.14 -15.40 21.78
CA LEU A 121 -9.03 -15.76 20.68
C LEU A 121 -9.68 -17.09 21.10
N ARG A 122 -10.84 -16.95 21.76
CA ARG A 122 -11.71 -17.96 22.41
C ARG A 122 -11.39 -18.23 23.88
N GLU A 123 -12.38 -17.93 24.73
CA GLU A 123 -12.54 -18.64 26.00
C GLU A 123 -12.70 -20.15 25.70
N PRO A 124 -11.91 -21.04 26.31
CA PRO A 124 -12.01 -22.49 26.07
C PRO A 124 -13.29 -23.15 26.61
N ASP A 125 -14.20 -22.40 27.26
CA ASP A 125 -15.29 -22.95 28.07
C ASP A 125 -16.69 -22.41 27.72
N PHE A 126 -16.90 -21.95 26.47
CA PHE A 126 -18.25 -21.65 26.01
C PHE A 126 -19.02 -22.97 25.78
N LYS A 127 -19.66 -23.49 26.84
CA LYS A 127 -20.68 -24.54 26.72
C LYS A 127 -21.94 -23.92 26.15
N GLU A 128 -22.22 -24.28 24.91
CA GLU A 128 -23.50 -24.06 24.26
C GLU A 128 -24.58 -24.76 25.10
N ASP A 129 -25.37 -23.98 25.84
CA ASP A 129 -26.45 -24.48 26.68
C ASP A 129 -27.56 -24.97 25.73
N GLN A 130 -27.57 -26.27 25.43
CA GLN A 130 -28.64 -26.88 24.67
C GLN A 130 -29.90 -26.91 25.54
N PRO A 131 -31.05 -26.39 25.06
CA PRO A 131 -32.28 -26.48 25.82
C PRO A 131 -32.71 -27.96 25.92
N GLN A 132 -32.74 -28.48 27.14
CA GLN A 132 -33.50 -29.69 27.47
C GLN A 132 -34.81 -29.28 28.13
N GLY A 133 -35.92 -29.51 27.43
CA GLY A 133 -37.29 -29.29 27.92
C GLY A 133 -38.26 -28.97 26.79
#